data_AF-A0A0K1RAN4-F1
#
_entry.id   AF-A0A0K1RAN4-F1
#
_cell.length_a   1.000
_cell.length_b   1.000
_cell.length_c   1.000
_cell.angle_alpha   90.00
_cell.angle_beta   90.00
_cell.angle_gamma   90.00
#
_symmetry.space_group_name_H-M   'P 1'
#
loop_
_entity.id
_entity.type
_entity.pdbx_description
1 polymer ?
#
loop_
_entity_poly.entity_id
_entity_poly.type
_entity_poly.pdbx_seq_one_letter_code
_entity_poly.pdbx_strand_id
1 'polypeptide(L)'
;MGKNKLGREKLSRKQRKKLQKLRDERLPDATWANIERLFCDPTAHTLDVVPFVGMSESFLHYYFYVERNYMPRFLDRYAFIVLTAVYTWADYIDIVPGYWYKHEEYPSVILESEEGKEASAKKVDRLIRDTLKSELLTSTYVYIQSRNILIELREDFTVVFYGLGEDEERMIQSLADANGLFLKRRTEDRTTEECLNETTPTTYPGTQWTISSLMLPEGFGGFPKTQRRGGS
;
A
#
# COMPACT_ATOMS: atom_id res chain seq x y z
N MET A 1 19.95 44.43 23.68
CA MET A 1 19.43 44.00 22.37
C MET A 1 20.39 42.98 21.75
N GLY A 2 20.20 41.69 22.04
CA GLY A 2 21.00 40.60 21.46
C GLY A 2 20.37 40.10 20.17
N LYS A 3 21.06 40.25 19.04
CA LYS A 3 20.63 39.68 17.75
C LYS A 3 21.05 38.21 17.69
N ASN A 4 20.12 37.30 17.94
CA ASN A 4 20.32 35.87 17.65
C ASN A 4 20.29 35.66 16.13
N LYS A 5 21.48 35.59 15.51
CA LYS A 5 21.67 34.97 14.19
C LYS A 5 21.70 33.45 14.39
N LEU A 6 20.54 32.79 14.37
CA LEU A 6 20.50 31.34 14.22
C LEU A 6 20.85 30.98 12.76
N GLY A 7 21.82 30.08 12.64
CA GLY A 7 22.51 29.77 11.39
C GLY A 7 21.62 29.10 10.35
N ARG A 8 21.68 29.62 9.12
CA ARG A 8 21.42 28.83 7.92
C ARG A 8 22.65 27.95 7.69
N GLU A 9 22.62 26.73 8.20
CA GLU A 9 23.59 25.70 7.87
C GLU A 9 23.59 25.51 6.33
N LYS A 10 24.69 25.93 5.68
CA LYS A 10 24.80 25.85 4.22
C LYS A 10 25.00 24.38 3.84
N LEU A 11 23.94 23.75 3.33
CA LEU A 11 24.01 22.41 2.74
C LEU A 11 25.20 22.29 1.77
N SER A 12 26.00 21.25 1.97
CA SER A 12 27.14 20.89 1.12
C SER A 12 26.71 20.71 -0.34
N ARG A 13 27.61 21.00 -1.29
CA ARG A 13 27.37 20.79 -2.73
C ARG A 13 26.93 19.35 -3.04
N LYS A 14 27.40 18.36 -2.27
CA LYS A 14 27.00 16.94 -2.37
C LYS A 14 25.57 16.71 -1.89
N GLN A 15 25.17 17.36 -0.79
CA GLN A 15 23.79 17.31 -0.27
C GLN A 15 22.81 18.00 -1.22
N ARG A 16 23.20 19.14 -1.81
CA ARG A 16 22.37 19.83 -2.81
C ARG A 16 22.15 18.99 -4.07
N LYS A 17 23.19 18.32 -4.59
CA LYS A 17 23.06 17.40 -5.72
C LYS A 17 22.19 16.18 -5.39
N LYS A 18 22.31 15.62 -4.18
CA LYS A 18 21.46 14.52 -3.72
C LYS A 18 20.00 14.96 -3.60
N LEU A 19 19.75 16.13 -3.01
CA LEU A 19 18.40 16.71 -2.90
C LEU A 19 17.80 17.06 -4.25
N GLN A 20 18.60 17.57 -5.19
CA GLN A 20 18.15 17.84 -6.55
C GLN A 20 17.77 16.55 -7.25
N LYS A 21 18.64 15.52 -7.20
CA LYS A 21 18.35 14.20 -7.78
C LYS A 21 17.09 13.56 -7.19
N LEU A 22 16.90 13.65 -5.87
CA LEU A 22 15.69 13.15 -5.20
C LEU A 22 14.43 13.92 -5.60
N ARG A 23 14.57 15.20 -5.95
CA ARG A 23 13.46 16.03 -6.41
C ARG A 23 13.15 15.80 -7.89
N ASP A 24 14.15 15.47 -8.69
CA ASP A 24 14.00 15.11 -10.10
C ASP A 24 13.46 13.66 -10.26
N GLU A 25 13.64 12.79 -9.26
CA GLU A 25 13.08 11.44 -9.16
C GLU A 25 11.69 11.40 -8.49
N ARG A 26 11.10 12.55 -8.15
CA ARG A 26 9.76 12.64 -7.55
C ARG A 26 8.69 12.68 -8.64
N LEU A 27 7.56 11.99 -8.40
CA LEU A 27 6.38 12.07 -9.24
C LEU A 27 5.87 13.52 -9.36
N PRO A 28 5.42 13.96 -10.54
CA PRO A 28 4.78 15.26 -10.70
C PRO A 28 3.57 15.40 -9.77
N ASP A 29 3.37 16.59 -9.18
CA ASP A 29 2.27 16.84 -8.24
C ASP A 29 0.89 16.57 -8.87
N ALA A 30 0.73 16.83 -10.17
CA ALA A 30 -0.49 16.52 -10.91
C ALA A 30 -0.78 15.00 -10.99
N THR A 31 0.26 14.18 -11.17
CA THR A 31 0.13 12.72 -11.17
C THR A 31 -0.27 12.22 -9.78
N TRP A 32 0.33 12.81 -8.73
CA TRP A 32 0.01 12.45 -7.36
C TRP A 32 -1.45 12.80 -7.00
N ALA A 33 -1.93 13.97 -7.41
CA ALA A 33 -3.32 14.38 -7.20
C ALA A 33 -4.33 13.41 -7.86
N ASN A 34 -3.99 12.83 -9.02
CA ASN A 34 -4.83 11.81 -9.66
C ASN A 34 -4.84 10.50 -8.89
N ILE A 35 -3.69 10.09 -8.35
CA ILE A 35 -3.59 8.92 -7.46
C ILE A 35 -4.45 9.13 -6.21
N GLU A 36 -4.37 10.30 -5.57
CA GLU A 36 -5.20 10.65 -4.42
C GLU A 36 -6.70 10.63 -4.75
N ARG A 37 -7.08 11.12 -5.93
CA ARG A 37 -8.46 11.04 -6.42
C ARG A 37 -8.94 9.60 -6.58
N LEU A 38 -8.09 8.70 -7.09
CA LEU A 38 -8.43 7.29 -7.27
C LEU A 38 -8.60 6.55 -5.93
N PHE A 39 -7.87 6.93 -4.88
CA PHE A 39 -8.15 6.40 -3.53
C PHE A 39 -9.51 6.81 -2.99
N CYS A 40 -10.04 7.94 -3.46
CA CYS A 40 -11.38 8.42 -3.16
C CYS A 40 -12.44 7.94 -4.17
N ASP A 41 -12.12 6.98 -5.03
CA ASP A 41 -13.13 6.33 -5.88
C ASP A 41 -14.13 5.60 -4.97
N PRO A 42 -15.45 5.83 -5.13
CA PRO A 42 -16.47 5.14 -4.34
C PRO A 42 -16.46 3.63 -4.57
N THR A 43 -15.78 3.16 -5.62
CA THR A 43 -15.66 1.75 -5.97
C THR A 43 -14.21 1.28 -5.92
N ALA A 44 -13.98 0.19 -5.20
CA ALA A 44 -12.68 -0.47 -5.14
C ALA A 44 -12.87 -1.98 -5.21
N HIS A 45 -11.89 -2.68 -5.79
CA HIS A 45 -11.93 -4.13 -5.94
C HIS A 45 -10.73 -4.77 -5.30
N THR A 46 -10.93 -5.70 -4.37
CA THR A 46 -9.84 -6.38 -3.66
C THR A 46 -9.70 -7.82 -4.14
N LEU A 47 -8.48 -8.25 -4.45
CA LEU A 47 -8.19 -9.67 -4.70
C LEU A 47 -8.03 -10.41 -3.38
N ASP A 48 -8.71 -11.54 -3.25
CA ASP A 48 -8.74 -12.30 -2.00
C ASP A 48 -8.80 -13.82 -2.26
N VAL A 49 -8.27 -14.61 -1.33
CA VAL A 49 -8.34 -16.08 -1.34
C VAL A 49 -9.65 -16.60 -0.72
N VAL A 50 -10.32 -15.78 0.08
CA VAL A 50 -11.61 -16.12 0.68
C VAL A 50 -12.70 -15.33 -0.04
N PRO A 51 -13.86 -15.91 -0.38
CA PRO A 51 -14.92 -15.20 -1.12
C PRO A 51 -15.79 -14.26 -0.26
N PHE A 52 -15.77 -14.40 1.07
CA PHE A 52 -16.64 -13.66 1.99
C PHE A 52 -15.85 -12.83 3.01
N VAL A 53 -16.48 -11.82 3.60
CA VAL A 53 -15.98 -11.15 4.81
C VAL A 53 -16.51 -11.92 6.02
N GLY A 54 -15.61 -12.36 6.92
CA GLY A 54 -16.00 -13.15 8.08
C GLY A 54 -16.94 -12.37 9.01
N MET A 55 -18.17 -12.86 9.21
CA MET A 55 -19.19 -12.19 10.04
C MET A 55 -19.22 -12.69 11.51
N SER A 56 -18.45 -13.73 11.85
CA SER A 56 -18.36 -14.24 13.22
C SER A 56 -16.92 -14.55 13.64
N GLU A 57 -16.65 -14.54 14.93
CA GLU A 57 -15.30 -14.74 15.50
C GLU A 57 -14.64 -16.06 15.08
N SER A 58 -15.43 -17.13 14.93
CA SER A 58 -14.93 -18.43 14.45
C SER A 58 -14.51 -18.39 12.98
N PHE A 59 -15.22 -17.62 12.15
CA PHE A 59 -14.82 -17.37 10.76
C PHE A 59 -13.59 -16.47 10.67
N LEU A 60 -13.45 -15.48 11.56
CA LEU A 60 -12.25 -14.65 11.64
C LEU A 60 -11.01 -15.47 11.97
N HIS A 61 -11.10 -16.42 12.91
CA HIS A 61 -9.98 -17.32 13.22
C HIS A 61 -9.58 -18.22 12.04
N TYR A 62 -10.56 -18.79 11.33
CA TYR A 62 -10.29 -19.56 10.11
C TYR A 62 -9.70 -18.68 9.00
N TYR A 63 -10.23 -17.49 8.81
CA TYR A 63 -9.76 -16.48 7.86
C TYR A 63 -8.30 -16.14 8.11
N PHE A 64 -7.94 -15.73 9.34
CA PHE A 64 -6.55 -15.45 9.71
C PHE A 64 -5.64 -16.68 9.56
N TYR A 65 -6.15 -17.89 9.84
CA TYR A 65 -5.36 -19.11 9.65
C TYR A 65 -5.09 -19.41 8.18
N VAL A 66 -6.10 -19.30 7.30
CA VAL A 66 -5.95 -19.51 5.86
C VAL A 66 -5.05 -18.44 5.27
N GLU A 67 -5.26 -17.18 5.63
CA GLU A 67 -4.40 -16.10 5.19
C GLU A 67 -2.94 -16.37 5.59
N ARG A 68 -2.68 -16.52 6.88
CA ARG A 68 -1.30 -16.65 7.37
C ARG A 68 -0.56 -17.89 6.84
N ASN A 69 -1.25 -19.02 6.70
CA ASN A 69 -0.58 -20.30 6.38
C ASN A 69 -0.62 -20.66 4.89
N TYR A 70 -1.59 -20.14 4.15
CA TYR A 70 -1.78 -20.49 2.74
C TYR A 70 -1.53 -19.31 1.80
N MET A 71 -1.68 -18.04 2.19
CA MET A 71 -1.41 -16.90 1.31
C MET A 71 -0.01 -16.90 0.66
N PRO A 72 1.08 -17.32 1.34
CA PRO A 72 2.39 -17.39 0.68
C PRO A 72 2.42 -18.30 -0.54
N ARG A 73 1.51 -19.30 -0.63
CA ARG A 73 1.35 -20.17 -1.80
C ARG A 73 0.58 -19.49 -2.94
N PHE A 74 -0.18 -18.44 -2.65
CA PHE A 74 -0.94 -17.67 -3.64
C PHE A 74 -0.16 -16.48 -4.19
N LEU A 75 1.00 -16.13 -3.63
CA LEU A 75 1.82 -15.01 -4.13
C LEU A 75 1.98 -15.01 -5.65
N ASP A 76 2.30 -16.17 -6.22
CA ASP A 76 2.52 -16.30 -7.67
C ASP A 76 1.28 -15.91 -8.45
N ARG A 77 0.08 -16.17 -7.91
CA ARG A 77 -1.21 -15.83 -8.52
C ARG A 77 -1.48 -14.33 -8.42
N TYR A 78 -1.26 -13.72 -7.25
CA TYR A 78 -1.39 -12.26 -7.09
C TYR A 78 -0.42 -11.52 -8.02
N ALA A 79 0.86 -11.89 -7.99
CA ALA A 79 1.87 -11.29 -8.85
C ALA A 79 1.54 -11.50 -10.33
N PHE A 80 1.07 -12.69 -10.72
CA PHE A 80 0.66 -12.98 -12.09
C PHE A 80 -0.48 -12.08 -12.56
N ILE A 81 -1.53 -11.90 -11.75
CA ILE A 81 -2.67 -11.04 -12.13
C ILE A 81 -2.20 -9.58 -12.27
N VAL A 82 -1.42 -9.07 -11.31
CA VAL A 82 -0.90 -7.69 -11.35
C VAL A 82 0.01 -7.48 -12.56
N LEU A 83 0.95 -8.40 -12.82
CA LEU A 83 1.83 -8.32 -14.00
C LEU A 83 1.04 -8.37 -15.29
N THR A 84 0.04 -9.27 -15.39
CA THR A 84 -0.82 -9.38 -16.57
C THR A 84 -1.56 -8.06 -16.80
N ALA A 85 -2.14 -7.47 -15.75
CA ALA A 85 -2.78 -6.17 -15.81
C ALA A 85 -1.82 -5.09 -16.33
N VAL A 86 -0.64 -4.98 -15.72
CA VAL A 86 0.40 -4.01 -16.12
C VAL A 86 0.76 -4.13 -17.60
N TYR A 87 1.16 -5.31 -18.07
CA TYR A 87 1.64 -5.49 -19.45
C TYR A 87 0.52 -5.57 -20.49
N THR A 88 -0.74 -5.71 -20.06
CA THR A 88 -1.89 -5.62 -20.98
C THR A 88 -2.34 -4.18 -21.17
N TRP A 89 -2.20 -3.35 -20.13
CA TRP A 89 -2.79 -2.02 -20.10
C TRP A 89 -1.80 -0.89 -20.35
N ALA A 90 -0.49 -1.10 -20.11
CA ALA A 90 0.56 -0.13 -20.35
C ALA A 90 1.57 -0.65 -21.39
N ASP A 91 1.88 0.18 -22.39
CA ASP A 91 2.87 -0.16 -23.43
C ASP A 91 4.30 -0.11 -22.90
N TYR A 92 4.59 0.88 -22.03
CA TYR A 92 5.88 1.05 -21.39
C TYR A 92 5.68 1.43 -19.93
N ILE A 93 6.60 0.97 -19.08
CA ILE A 93 6.55 1.20 -17.64
C ILE A 93 7.89 1.69 -17.11
N ASP A 94 7.84 2.65 -16.19
CA ASP A 94 8.98 3.11 -15.41
C ASP A 94 8.73 2.84 -13.91
N ILE A 95 9.78 2.87 -13.10
CA ILE A 95 9.68 2.72 -11.65
C ILE A 95 10.21 4.00 -11.01
N VAL A 96 9.30 4.74 -10.40
CA VAL A 96 9.65 5.83 -9.49
C VAL A 96 9.92 5.23 -8.10
N PRO A 97 11.16 5.34 -7.58
CA PRO A 97 11.49 4.77 -6.29
C PRO A 97 10.77 5.52 -5.16
N GLY A 98 10.28 4.78 -4.17
CA GLY A 98 9.75 5.35 -2.94
C GLY A 98 10.83 6.08 -2.14
N TYR A 99 10.44 7.08 -1.36
CA TYR A 99 11.37 7.85 -0.54
C TYR A 99 10.74 8.31 0.77
N TRP A 100 11.59 8.44 1.79
CA TRP A 100 11.24 9.07 3.06
C TRP A 100 11.74 10.51 3.08
N TYR A 101 10.84 11.46 3.31
CA TYR A 101 11.20 12.86 3.51
C TYR A 101 10.41 13.47 4.66
N LYS A 102 11.11 13.97 5.69
CA LYS A 102 10.54 14.75 6.81
C LYS A 102 9.21 14.18 7.36
N HIS A 103 9.21 12.93 7.79
CA HIS A 103 8.05 12.22 8.35
C HIS A 103 6.92 11.90 7.34
N GLU A 104 7.14 12.14 6.05
CA GLU A 104 6.27 11.65 4.97
C GLU A 104 6.95 10.47 4.26
N GLU A 105 6.25 9.35 4.23
CA GLU A 105 6.62 8.14 3.50
C GLU A 105 5.89 8.11 2.17
N TYR A 106 6.65 8.13 1.07
CA TYR A 106 6.09 7.94 -0.26
C TYR A 106 6.43 6.52 -0.74
N PRO A 107 5.41 5.71 -1.10
CA PRO A 107 5.62 4.38 -1.63
C PRO A 107 6.27 4.43 -3.02
N SER A 108 6.84 3.30 -3.44
CA SER A 108 7.33 3.17 -4.81
C SER A 108 6.15 3.16 -5.77
N VAL A 109 6.33 3.74 -6.96
CA VAL A 109 5.28 3.80 -7.97
C VAL A 109 5.79 3.24 -9.30
N ILE A 110 5.10 2.22 -9.80
CA ILE A 110 5.23 1.73 -11.17
C ILE A 110 4.31 2.62 -12.01
N LEU A 111 4.87 3.32 -12.98
CA LEU A 111 4.17 4.34 -13.76
C LEU A 111 4.20 3.97 -15.24
N GLU A 112 3.09 4.17 -15.95
CA GLU A 112 3.08 4.15 -17.41
C GLU A 112 3.97 5.28 -17.97
N SER A 113 4.93 4.92 -18.83
CA SER A 113 5.93 5.86 -19.37
C SER A 113 5.64 6.22 -20.82
N GLU A 114 5.71 7.51 -21.17
CA GLU A 114 5.63 7.96 -22.57
C GLU A 114 7.02 8.00 -23.24
N GLU A 115 8.11 8.03 -22.47
CA GLU A 115 9.47 8.35 -22.98
C GLU A 115 10.41 7.14 -23.11
N GLY A 116 9.90 5.90 -23.08
CA GLY A 116 10.65 4.70 -23.51
C GLY A 116 11.81 4.27 -22.61
N LYS A 117 11.97 4.85 -21.40
CA LYS A 117 12.83 4.26 -20.36
C LYS A 117 12.09 3.12 -19.68
N GLU A 118 12.14 1.97 -20.31
CA GLU A 118 11.46 0.77 -19.84
C GLU A 118 12.19 0.16 -18.63
N ALA A 119 11.47 0.03 -17.53
CA ALA A 119 11.89 -0.79 -16.41
C ALA A 119 11.85 -2.27 -16.83
N SER A 120 12.93 -3.01 -16.58
CA SER A 120 12.96 -4.42 -16.97
C SER A 120 11.89 -5.24 -16.25
N ALA A 121 11.28 -6.19 -16.96
CA ALA A 121 10.20 -6.99 -16.40
C ALA A 121 10.59 -7.72 -15.10
N LYS A 122 11.85 -8.14 -14.99
CA LYS A 122 12.41 -8.73 -13.78
C LYS A 122 12.43 -7.77 -12.58
N LYS A 123 12.65 -6.47 -12.80
CA LYS A 123 12.61 -5.46 -11.73
C LYS A 123 11.18 -5.23 -11.25
N VAL A 124 10.23 -5.18 -12.17
CA VAL A 124 8.81 -4.97 -11.88
C VAL A 124 8.24 -6.16 -11.11
N ASP A 125 8.46 -7.38 -11.62
CA ASP A 125 8.10 -8.63 -10.94
C ASP A 125 8.69 -8.72 -9.54
N ARG A 126 9.98 -8.40 -9.41
CA ARG A 126 10.64 -8.37 -8.11
C ARG A 126 10.00 -7.36 -7.17
N LEU A 127 9.74 -6.13 -7.61
CA LEU A 127 9.12 -5.10 -6.78
C LEU A 127 7.74 -5.53 -6.29
N ILE A 128 6.88 -6.03 -7.18
CA ILE A 128 5.54 -6.54 -6.81
C ILE A 128 5.65 -7.63 -5.75
N ARG A 129 6.53 -8.62 -5.98
CA ARG A 129 6.69 -9.76 -5.06
C ARG A 129 7.30 -9.36 -3.73
N ASP A 130 8.29 -8.45 -3.75
CA ASP A 130 8.95 -7.97 -2.54
C ASP A 130 7.96 -7.18 -1.68
N THR A 131 7.08 -6.36 -2.27
CA THR A 131 6.01 -5.64 -1.56
C THR A 131 4.98 -6.59 -0.97
N LEU A 132 4.42 -7.51 -1.75
CA LEU A 132 3.38 -8.43 -1.27
C LEU A 132 3.86 -9.40 -0.18
N LYS A 133 5.16 -9.72 -0.16
CA LYS A 133 5.80 -10.57 0.86
C LYS A 133 6.33 -9.79 2.06
N SER A 134 6.35 -8.46 1.99
CA SER A 134 6.93 -7.64 3.03
C SER A 134 6.16 -7.83 4.34
N GLU A 135 6.89 -7.88 5.45
CA GLU A 135 6.30 -7.75 6.81
C GLU A 135 6.48 -6.32 7.34
N LEU A 136 7.10 -5.45 6.55
CA LEU A 136 7.26 -4.03 6.83
C LEU A 136 6.09 -3.31 6.18
N LEU A 137 5.47 -2.37 6.91
CA LEU A 137 4.34 -1.53 6.45
C LEU A 137 4.69 -0.76 5.17
N THR A 138 4.68 -1.43 4.03
CA THR A 138 5.26 -0.96 2.76
C THR A 138 4.24 -1.15 1.68
N SER A 139 4.03 -0.10 0.90
CA SER A 139 3.12 -0.13 -0.23
C SER A 139 3.84 0.16 -1.53
N THR A 140 3.28 -0.34 -2.62
CA THR A 140 3.69 0.01 -3.98
C THR A 140 2.44 0.28 -4.78
N TYR A 141 2.46 1.37 -5.53
CA TYR A 141 1.36 1.76 -6.40
C TYR A 141 1.73 1.45 -7.84
N VAL A 142 0.77 0.93 -8.61
CA VAL A 142 0.84 0.83 -10.05
C VAL A 142 -0.17 1.81 -10.60
N TYR A 143 0.28 2.84 -11.29
CA TYR A 143 -0.59 3.85 -11.87
C TYR A 143 -0.52 3.78 -13.40
N ILE A 144 -1.64 3.42 -14.02
CA ILE A 144 -1.80 3.34 -15.47
C ILE A 144 -2.61 4.55 -15.90
N GLN A 145 -1.90 5.57 -16.38
CA GLN A 145 -2.43 6.90 -16.61
C GLN A 145 -3.43 6.95 -17.76
N SER A 146 -3.16 6.23 -18.85
CA SER A 146 -3.99 6.16 -20.05
C SER A 146 -5.39 5.61 -19.78
N ARG A 147 -5.53 4.78 -18.74
CA ARG A 147 -6.79 4.17 -18.32
C ARG A 147 -7.35 4.76 -17.02
N ASN A 148 -6.60 5.63 -16.35
CA ASN A 148 -6.94 6.15 -15.02
C ASN A 148 -7.21 5.03 -14.00
N ILE A 149 -6.32 4.03 -13.96
CA ILE A 149 -6.40 2.87 -13.04
C ILE A 149 -5.25 2.94 -12.05
N LEU A 150 -5.56 2.64 -10.80
CA LEU A 150 -4.58 2.48 -9.72
C LEU A 150 -4.68 1.06 -9.15
N ILE A 151 -3.54 0.38 -9.08
CA ILE A 151 -3.39 -0.88 -8.35
C ILE A 151 -2.52 -0.59 -7.14
N GLU A 152 -3.08 -0.80 -5.96
CA GLU A 152 -2.36 -0.71 -4.71
C GLU A 152 -1.94 -2.11 -4.26
N LEU A 153 -0.64 -2.25 -4.00
CA LEU A 153 -0.02 -3.42 -3.42
C LEU A 153 0.39 -3.06 -1.99
N ARG A 154 -0.09 -3.80 -1.00
CA ARG A 154 0.32 -3.65 0.41
C ARG A 154 0.97 -4.96 0.90
N GLU A 155 1.52 -4.93 2.10
CA GLU A 155 1.93 -6.16 2.78
C GLU A 155 0.79 -7.19 2.92
N ASP A 156 1.16 -8.38 3.37
CA ASP A 156 0.22 -9.48 3.65
C ASP A 156 -0.69 -9.81 2.46
N PHE A 157 -0.11 -9.78 1.25
CA PHE A 157 -0.78 -10.16 -0.01
C PHE A 157 -2.05 -9.38 -0.35
N THR A 158 -2.15 -8.13 0.12
CA THR A 158 -3.27 -7.26 -0.21
C THR A 158 -3.07 -6.57 -1.56
N VAL A 159 -3.99 -6.80 -2.49
CA VAL A 159 -4.04 -6.11 -3.79
C VAL A 159 -5.40 -5.46 -3.98
N VAL A 160 -5.42 -4.16 -4.21
CA VAL A 160 -6.65 -3.36 -4.40
C VAL A 160 -6.58 -2.63 -5.73
N PHE A 161 -7.66 -2.66 -6.50
CA PHE A 161 -7.82 -1.95 -7.77
C PHE A 161 -8.84 -0.83 -7.59
N TYR A 162 -8.51 0.34 -8.14
CA TYR A 162 -9.35 1.53 -8.19
C TYR A 162 -9.54 1.98 -9.64
N GLY A 163 -10.70 2.56 -9.96
CA GLY A 163 -11.00 3.07 -11.30
C GLY A 163 -11.21 2.00 -12.38
N LEU A 164 -11.55 0.76 -12.00
CA LEU A 164 -11.84 -0.29 -12.99
C LEU A 164 -13.14 0.02 -13.74
N GLY A 165 -13.08 0.07 -15.07
CA GLY A 165 -14.25 0.04 -15.95
C GLY A 165 -14.81 -1.39 -16.09
N GLU A 166 -15.93 -1.53 -16.80
CA GLU A 166 -16.59 -2.84 -16.97
C GLU A 166 -15.70 -3.89 -17.66
N ASP A 167 -14.91 -3.47 -18.65
CA ASP A 167 -14.03 -4.37 -19.40
C ASP A 167 -12.81 -4.78 -18.55
N GLU A 168 -12.22 -3.85 -17.81
CA GLU A 168 -11.12 -4.15 -16.90
C GLU A 168 -11.56 -5.02 -15.71
N GLU A 169 -12.72 -4.72 -15.11
CA GLU A 169 -13.32 -5.55 -14.06
C GLU A 169 -13.52 -6.99 -14.57
N ARG A 170 -14.10 -7.15 -15.76
CA ARG A 170 -14.30 -8.48 -16.37
C ARG A 170 -13.00 -9.23 -16.61
N MET A 171 -11.95 -8.53 -17.05
CA MET A 171 -10.63 -9.13 -17.26
C MET A 171 -10.04 -9.61 -15.94
N ILE A 172 -10.02 -8.76 -14.90
CA ILE A 172 -9.46 -9.11 -13.60
C ILE A 172 -10.28 -10.21 -12.92
N GLN A 173 -11.61 -10.16 -13.01
CA GLN A 173 -12.50 -11.21 -12.51
C GLN A 173 -12.17 -12.56 -13.16
N SER A 174 -12.02 -12.59 -14.50
CA SER A 174 -11.68 -13.81 -15.23
C SER A 174 -10.32 -14.38 -14.81
N LEU A 175 -9.33 -13.51 -14.60
CA LEU A 175 -8.01 -13.90 -14.11
C LEU A 175 -8.05 -14.41 -12.66
N ALA A 176 -8.83 -13.77 -11.80
CA ALA A 176 -9.02 -14.19 -10.41
C ALA A 176 -9.65 -15.59 -10.36
N ASP A 177 -10.76 -15.80 -11.07
CA ASP A 177 -11.48 -17.07 -11.12
C ASP A 177 -10.57 -18.21 -11.63
N ALA A 178 -9.82 -17.96 -12.72
CA ALA A 178 -8.89 -18.94 -13.29
C ALA A 178 -7.75 -19.31 -12.33
N ASN A 179 -7.41 -18.43 -11.37
CA ASN A 179 -6.37 -18.65 -10.38
C ASN A 179 -6.92 -19.03 -9.00
N GLY A 180 -8.22 -19.30 -8.87
CA GLY A 180 -8.84 -19.64 -7.59
C GLY A 180 -8.74 -18.52 -6.54
N LEU A 181 -8.81 -17.27 -7.02
CA LEU A 181 -8.94 -16.05 -6.24
C LEU A 181 -10.32 -15.44 -6.50
N PHE A 182 -10.71 -14.48 -5.66
CA PHE A 182 -11.97 -13.76 -5.77
C PHE A 182 -11.69 -12.27 -5.91
N LEU A 183 -12.43 -11.61 -6.80
CA LEU A 183 -12.43 -10.15 -6.89
C LEU A 183 -13.64 -9.61 -6.10
N LYS A 184 -13.38 -9.02 -4.93
CA LYS A 184 -14.41 -8.47 -4.06
C LYS A 184 -14.61 -7.00 -4.36
N ARG A 185 -15.81 -6.65 -4.83
CA ARG A 185 -16.22 -5.25 -4.96
C ARG A 185 -16.59 -4.65 -3.59
N ARG A 186 -16.03 -3.48 -3.30
CA ARG A 186 -16.42 -2.60 -2.20
C ARG A 186 -17.01 -1.34 -2.81
N THR A 187 -18.13 -0.88 -2.26
CA THR A 187 -18.76 0.37 -2.67
C THR A 187 -19.07 1.18 -1.43
N GLU A 188 -18.61 2.42 -1.42
CA GLU A 188 -18.85 3.37 -0.35
C GLU A 188 -19.97 4.33 -0.77
N ASP A 189 -20.81 4.75 0.19
CA ASP A 189 -21.93 5.66 -0.08
C ASP A 189 -21.45 7.13 -0.27
N ARG A 190 -20.21 7.43 0.12
CA ARG A 190 -19.62 8.76 0.01
C ARG A 190 -19.15 9.05 -1.41
N THR A 191 -19.24 10.31 -1.81
CA THR A 191 -18.72 10.78 -3.11
C THR A 191 -17.21 11.04 -3.05
N THR A 192 -16.55 11.03 -4.22
CA THR A 192 -15.13 11.37 -4.34
C THR A 192 -14.85 12.79 -3.84
N GLU A 193 -15.75 13.74 -4.09
CA GLU A 193 -15.62 15.12 -3.62
C GLU A 193 -15.72 15.23 -2.09
N GLU A 194 -16.59 14.44 -1.44
CA GLU A 194 -16.66 14.39 0.02
C GLU A 194 -15.36 13.82 0.61
N CYS A 195 -14.84 12.73 0.04
CA CYS A 195 -13.57 12.13 0.45
C CYS A 195 -12.38 13.10 0.32
N LEU A 196 -12.30 13.87 -0.77
CA LEU A 196 -11.22 14.85 -0.99
C LEU A 196 -11.34 16.10 -0.10
N ASN A 197 -12.54 16.46 0.34
CA ASN A 197 -12.81 17.67 1.14
C ASN A 197 -12.76 17.42 2.66
N GLU A 198 -12.63 16.18 3.12
CA GLU A 198 -12.42 15.86 4.54
C GLU A 198 -11.10 16.46 5.03
N THR A 199 -11.13 17.69 5.55
CA THR A 199 -10.03 18.40 6.23
C THR A 199 -9.66 17.79 7.59
N THR A 200 -9.62 16.48 7.68
CA THR A 200 -8.93 15.75 8.75
C THR A 200 -7.56 15.35 8.23
N PRO A 201 -6.47 15.49 9.03
CA PRO A 201 -5.18 15.01 8.59
C PRO A 201 -5.34 13.53 8.26
N THR A 202 -5.03 13.16 7.01
CA THR A 202 -4.97 11.79 6.53
C THR A 202 -3.96 11.04 7.38
N THR A 203 -4.45 10.51 8.50
CA THR A 203 -3.87 9.30 9.04
C THR A 203 -4.22 8.25 8.00
N TYR A 204 -3.22 7.81 7.25
CA TYR A 204 -3.32 6.75 6.25
C TYR A 204 -4.35 5.68 6.69
N PRO A 205 -5.26 5.22 5.82
CA PRO A 205 -6.17 4.14 6.16
C PRO A 205 -5.36 2.82 6.24
N GLY A 206 -4.73 2.62 7.40
CA GLY A 206 -3.82 1.51 7.70
C GLY A 206 -3.38 1.40 9.17
N THR A 207 -3.64 2.40 10.02
CA THR A 207 -3.38 2.31 11.47
C THR A 207 -4.66 2.45 12.29
N GLN A 208 -5.61 1.53 12.10
CA GLN A 208 -6.57 1.22 13.16
C GLN A 208 -5.93 0.26 14.18
N TRP A 209 -5.01 0.78 14.98
CA TRP A 209 -4.98 0.40 16.39
C TRP A 209 -5.62 1.55 17.14
N THR A 210 -6.93 1.45 17.35
CA THR A 210 -7.58 2.15 18.44
C THR A 210 -6.94 1.63 19.72
N ILE A 211 -5.91 2.33 20.23
CA ILE A 211 -5.60 2.26 21.65
C ILE A 211 -6.81 2.90 22.31
N SER A 212 -7.75 2.06 22.71
CA SER A 212 -8.87 2.47 23.53
C SER A 212 -8.30 2.94 24.87
N SER A 213 -8.04 4.23 24.98
CA SER A 213 -7.82 4.90 26.26
C SER A 213 -9.16 4.94 26.97
N LEU A 214 -9.51 3.87 27.69
CA LEU A 214 -10.39 3.87 28.86
C LEU A 214 -10.52 2.44 29.41
N MET A 215 -10.47 2.33 30.75
CA MET A 215 -10.54 1.13 31.58
C MET A 215 -9.20 0.41 31.83
N LEU A 216 -8.31 1.07 32.57
CA LEU A 216 -7.50 0.35 33.55
C LEU A 216 -8.48 -0.22 34.60
N PRO A 217 -8.59 -1.55 34.81
CA PRO A 217 -9.14 -2.03 36.06
C PRO A 217 -8.15 -1.66 37.18
N GLU A 218 -8.61 -0.78 38.07
CA GLU A 218 -8.00 -0.61 39.39
C GLU A 218 -7.96 -1.96 40.11
N GLY A 219 -6.79 -2.32 40.64
CA GLY A 219 -6.66 -3.36 41.63
C GLY A 219 -6.40 -4.76 41.07
N PHE A 220 -5.13 -5.06 40.78
CA PHE A 220 -4.56 -6.36 41.15
C PHE A 220 -3.15 -6.13 41.72
N GLY A 221 -3.10 -6.06 43.04
CA GLY A 221 -1.86 -6.09 43.81
C GLY A 221 -1.21 -7.47 43.76
N GLY A 222 0.11 -7.49 43.94
CA GLY A 222 0.87 -8.69 44.27
C GLY A 222 1.69 -9.26 43.13
N PHE A 223 2.86 -8.70 42.87
CA PHE A 223 3.94 -9.45 42.21
C PHE A 223 4.52 -10.46 43.21
N PRO A 224 4.47 -11.79 42.96
CA PRO A 224 5.36 -12.70 43.66
C PRO A 224 6.75 -12.54 43.06
N LYS A 225 7.72 -12.13 43.89
CA LYS A 225 9.15 -12.17 43.55
C LYS A 225 9.54 -13.63 43.29
N THR A 226 9.88 -13.97 42.05
CA THR A 226 10.50 -15.26 41.74
C THR A 226 11.89 -15.32 42.37
N GLN A 227 12.04 -16.20 43.37
CA GLN A 227 13.32 -16.65 43.92
C GLN A 227 14.17 -17.29 42.83
N ARG A 228 15.42 -16.83 42.69
CA ARG A 228 16.50 -17.64 42.09
C ARG A 228 16.76 -18.82 43.04
N ARG A 229 16.40 -20.04 42.64
CA ARG A 229 16.98 -21.26 43.20
C ARG A 229 18.22 -21.61 42.40
N GLY A 230 19.36 -21.67 43.07
CA GLY A 230 20.53 -22.36 42.58
C GLY A 230 20.43 -23.86 42.81
N GLY A 231 21.47 -24.55 42.31
CA GLY A 231 21.89 -25.87 42.76
C GLY A 231 21.60 -26.99 41.78
N SER A 232 22.64 -27.44 41.08
CA SER A 232 23.38 -28.67 41.43
C SER A 232 24.76 -28.61 40.80
#